data_AF-A0AA91IMH4-F1
#
_entry.id   AF-A0AA91IMH4-F1
#
_cell.length_a   1.000
_cell.length_b   1.000
_cell.length_c   1.000
_cell.angle_alpha   90.00
_cell.angle_beta   90.00
_cell.angle_gamma   90.00
#
_symmetry.space_group_name_H-M   'P 1'
#
loop_
_entity.id
_entity.type
_entity.pdbx_description
1 polymer ?
#
loop_
_entity_poly.entity_id
_entity_poly.type
_entity_poly.pdbx_seq_one_letter_code
_entity_poly.pdbx_strand_id
1 'polypeptide(L)'
;MRDYKEKYQRKNFVSLCLSDQEMAEVDELTKRLDLTRAAAIRELLLTSTTKLKNRIHKNDDKEQLFLLSNVANNINQIAKKINTNIDYFLSGNGEQFAYLFDQIVDDIEKIKRGSAANDTQTDRR
;
A
#
# COMPACT_ATOMS: atom_id res chain seq x y z
N MET A 1 -21.98 44.45 3.81
CA MET A 1 -22.62 43.22 4.32
C MET A 1 -22.00 42.07 3.54
N ARG A 2 -21.08 41.29 4.14
CA ARG A 2 -20.37 40.22 3.41
C ARG A 2 -21.37 39.09 3.13
N ASP A 3 -21.51 38.73 1.86
CA ASP A 3 -22.45 37.73 1.37
C ASP A 3 -22.18 36.38 2.06
N TYR A 4 -23.20 35.81 2.72
CA TYR A 4 -23.10 34.55 3.48
C TYR A 4 -22.62 33.38 2.60
N LYS A 5 -22.78 33.50 1.28
CA LYS A 5 -22.42 32.49 0.29
C LYS A 5 -20.91 32.31 0.11
N GLU A 6 -20.08 33.31 0.39
CA GLU A 6 -18.61 33.19 0.24
C GLU A 6 -17.95 32.35 1.34
N LYS A 7 -18.62 32.12 2.48
CA LYS A 7 -18.09 31.33 3.61
C LYS A 7 -18.20 29.81 3.44
N TYR A 8 -19.01 29.30 2.52
CA TYR A 8 -19.24 27.86 2.35
C TYR A 8 -18.48 27.30 1.14
N GLN A 9 -17.18 27.09 1.29
CA GLN A 9 -16.39 26.34 0.30
C GLN A 9 -16.78 24.84 0.22
N ARG A 10 -17.50 24.30 1.22
CA ARG A 10 -17.90 22.89 1.29
C ARG A 10 -19.37 22.73 0.92
N LYS A 11 -19.64 22.10 -0.23
CA LYS A 11 -20.98 21.97 -0.84
C LYS A 11 -21.76 20.72 -0.39
N ASN A 12 -21.06 19.69 0.09
CA ASN A 12 -21.67 18.42 0.51
C ASN A 12 -21.94 18.43 2.01
N PHE A 13 -23.17 18.06 2.39
CA PHE A 13 -23.62 18.00 3.78
C PHE A 13 -23.99 16.56 4.15
N VAL A 14 -23.57 16.13 5.34
CA VAL A 14 -23.90 14.83 5.92
C VAL A 14 -24.42 15.06 7.32
N SER A 15 -25.59 14.50 7.63
CA SER A 15 -26.16 14.47 8.97
C SER A 15 -26.01 13.08 9.57
N LEU A 16 -25.56 13.00 10.81
CA LEU A 16 -25.36 11.74 11.54
C LEU A 16 -26.01 11.86 12.91
N CYS A 17 -26.70 10.80 13.33
CA CYS A 17 -27.16 10.64 14.71
C CYS A 17 -26.15 9.76 15.43
N LEU A 18 -25.55 10.28 16.49
CA LEU A 18 -24.57 9.56 17.31
C LEU A 18 -25.22 9.16 18.62
N SER A 19 -24.87 7.98 19.12
CA SER A 19 -25.12 7.58 20.50
C SER A 19 -24.30 8.43 21.48
N ASP A 20 -24.66 8.42 22.76
CA ASP A 20 -23.93 9.15 23.79
C ASP A 20 -22.46 8.73 23.88
N GLN A 21 -22.18 7.43 23.66
CA GLN A 21 -20.83 6.89 23.64
C GLN A 21 -20.01 7.43 22.45
N GLU A 22 -20.56 7.38 21.24
CA GLU A 22 -19.90 7.89 20.04
C GLU A 22 -19.66 9.40 20.13
N MET A 23 -20.60 10.14 20.73
CA MET A 23 -20.47 11.58 20.94
C MET A 23 -19.37 11.92 21.96
N ALA A 24 -19.22 11.11 23.02
CA ALA A 24 -18.17 11.29 24.01
C ALA A 24 -16.76 11.17 23.41
N GLU A 25 -16.55 10.24 22.47
CA GLU A 25 -15.28 10.08 21.76
C GLU A 25 -14.94 11.33 20.91
N VAL A 26 -15.94 11.90 20.23
CA VAL A 26 -15.76 13.15 19.47
C VAL A 26 -15.39 14.30 20.40
N ASP A 27 -16.06 14.41 21.55
CA ASP A 27 -15.79 15.46 22.52
C ASP A 27 -14.38 15.35 23.13
N GLU A 28 -13.91 14.13 23.40
CA GLU A 28 -12.54 13.92 23.84
C GLU A 28 -11.52 14.37 22.79
N LEU A 29 -11.75 14.03 21.52
CA LEU A 29 -10.92 14.46 20.40
C LEU A 29 -10.87 15.99 20.25
N THR A 30 -12.03 16.66 20.40
CA THR A 30 -12.09 18.12 20.34
C THR A 30 -11.26 18.78 21.43
N LYS A 31 -11.32 18.26 22.66
CA LYS A 31 -10.54 18.79 23.79
C LYS A 31 -9.04 18.59 23.61
N ARG A 32 -8.63 17.43 23.11
CA ARG A 32 -7.20 17.09 22.96
C ARG A 32 -6.52 17.83 21.81
N LEU A 33 -7.26 18.12 20.74
CA LEU A 33 -6.71 18.75 19.52
C LEU A 33 -7.08 20.24 19.37
N ASP A 34 -7.83 20.80 20.33
CA ASP A 34 -8.38 22.16 20.27
C ASP A 34 -9.15 22.43 18.97
N LEU A 35 -10.05 21.49 18.62
CA LEU A 35 -10.82 21.52 17.39
C LEU A 35 -12.32 21.68 17.67
N THR A 36 -13.04 22.26 16.71
CA THR A 36 -14.52 22.17 16.73
C THR A 36 -14.98 20.73 16.49
N ARG A 37 -16.14 20.33 17.02
CA ARG A 37 -16.73 18.99 16.78
C ARG A 37 -16.79 18.62 15.29
N ALA A 38 -17.19 19.56 14.45
CA ALA A 38 -17.23 19.36 13.00
C ALA A 38 -15.83 19.18 12.38
N ALA A 39 -14.78 19.77 12.94
CA ALA A 39 -13.40 19.54 12.49
C ALA A 39 -12.89 18.17 12.98
N ALA A 40 -13.15 17.81 14.24
CA ALA A 40 -12.78 16.51 14.79
C ALA A 40 -13.43 15.33 14.03
N ILE A 41 -14.73 15.42 13.71
CA ILE A 41 -15.43 14.40 12.91
C ILE A 41 -14.81 14.29 11.50
N ARG A 42 -14.40 15.41 10.89
CA ARG A 42 -13.73 15.38 9.58
C ARG A 42 -12.37 14.70 9.64
N GLU A 43 -11.56 15.03 10.64
CA GLU A 43 -10.27 14.38 10.87
C GLU A 43 -10.43 12.87 11.08
N LEU A 44 -11.44 12.47 11.85
CA LEU A 44 -11.77 11.07 12.08
C LEU A 44 -12.17 10.37 10.77
N LEU A 45 -13.02 11.00 9.95
CA LEU A 45 -13.42 10.46 8.64
C LEU A 45 -12.22 10.33 7.69
N LEU A 46 -11.37 11.35 7.60
CA LEU A 46 -10.19 11.34 6.72
C LEU A 46 -9.18 10.26 7.17
N THR A 47 -8.85 10.24 8.45
CA THR A 47 -7.91 9.27 9.02
C THR A 47 -8.42 7.84 8.88
N SER A 48 -9.71 7.61 9.15
CA SER A 48 -10.33 6.29 9.01
C SER A 48 -10.37 5.85 7.55
N THR A 49 -10.68 6.75 6.63
CA THR A 49 -10.66 6.49 5.18
C THR A 49 -9.27 6.07 4.71
N THR A 50 -8.22 6.77 5.13
CA THR A 50 -6.83 6.42 4.80
C THR A 50 -6.46 5.04 5.35
N LYS A 51 -6.80 4.75 6.62
CA LYS A 51 -6.54 3.44 7.23
C LYS A 51 -7.29 2.30 6.52
N LEU A 52 -8.55 2.53 6.14
CA LEU A 52 -9.37 1.55 5.42
C LEU A 52 -8.85 1.31 4.01
N LYS A 53 -8.52 2.37 3.25
CA LYS A 53 -7.87 2.24 1.94
C LYS A 53 -6.57 1.44 2.02
N ASN A 54 -5.72 1.72 3.00
CA ASN A 54 -4.47 0.98 3.20
C ASN A 54 -4.72 -0.49 3.56
N ARG A 55 -5.80 -0.82 4.28
CA ARG A 55 -6.19 -2.21 4.57
C ARG A 55 -6.71 -2.93 3.33
N ILE A 56 -7.49 -2.24 2.50
CA ILE A 56 -7.97 -2.77 1.21
C ILE A 56 -6.78 -3.07 0.30
N HIS A 57 -5.87 -2.11 0.12
CA HIS A 57 -4.68 -2.27 -0.72
C HIS A 57 -3.78 -3.44 -0.25
N LYS A 58 -3.56 -3.57 1.06
CA LYS A 58 -2.84 -4.73 1.62
C LYS A 58 -3.51 -6.09 1.36
N ASN A 59 -4.83 -6.11 1.20
CA ASN A 59 -5.54 -7.32 0.83
C ASN A 59 -5.44 -7.60 -0.66
N ASP A 60 -5.43 -6.56 -1.51
CA ASP A 60 -5.29 -6.69 -2.96
C ASP A 60 -3.89 -7.25 -3.33
N ASP A 61 -2.84 -6.86 -2.61
CA ASP A 61 -1.46 -7.32 -2.87
C ASP A 61 -1.12 -8.67 -2.20
N LYS A 62 -2.07 -9.25 -1.44
CA LYS A 62 -1.81 -10.46 -0.63
C LYS A 62 -1.43 -11.67 -1.47
N GLU A 63 -2.07 -11.84 -2.63
CA GLU A 63 -1.78 -12.93 -3.56
C GLU A 63 -0.38 -12.77 -4.18
N GLN A 64 -0.02 -11.54 -4.56
CA GLN A 64 1.28 -11.23 -5.14
C GLN A 64 2.41 -11.46 -4.13
N LEU A 65 2.22 -11.03 -2.88
CA LEU A 65 3.16 -11.28 -1.78
C LEU A 65 3.32 -12.79 -1.50
N PHE A 66 2.24 -13.56 -1.56
CA PHE A 66 2.29 -15.01 -1.40
C PHE A 66 3.08 -15.68 -2.52
N LEU A 67 2.82 -15.31 -3.79
CA LEU A 67 3.55 -15.82 -4.94
C LEU A 67 5.04 -15.45 -4.88
N LEU A 68 5.36 -14.21 -4.50
CA LEU A 68 6.74 -13.76 -4.34
C LEU A 68 7.48 -14.55 -3.25
N SER A 69 6.82 -14.85 -2.14
CA SER A 69 7.37 -15.69 -1.07
C SER A 69 7.69 -17.11 -1.57
N ASN A 70 6.81 -17.70 -2.38
CA ASN A 70 7.06 -19.02 -2.98
C ASN A 70 8.25 -18.99 -3.95
N VAL A 71 8.36 -17.94 -4.78
CA VAL A 71 9.52 -17.74 -5.67
C VAL A 71 10.81 -17.62 -4.86
N ALA A 72 10.82 -16.81 -3.81
CA ALA A 72 11.99 -16.63 -2.93
C ALA A 72 12.42 -17.95 -2.27
N ASN A 73 11.47 -18.75 -1.79
CA ASN A 73 11.74 -20.06 -1.21
C ASN A 73 12.37 -21.03 -2.23
N ASN A 74 11.89 -21.03 -3.48
CA ASN A 74 12.44 -21.87 -4.53
C ASN A 74 13.87 -21.44 -4.90
N ILE A 75 14.13 -20.12 -5.02
CA ILE A 75 15.47 -19.58 -5.26
C ILE A 75 16.43 -20.02 -4.13
N ASN A 76 15.99 -19.92 -2.87
CA ASN A 76 16.81 -20.33 -1.74
C ASN A 76 17.13 -21.84 -1.75
N GLN A 77 16.18 -22.69 -2.17
CA GLN A 77 16.43 -24.12 -2.33
C GLN A 77 17.42 -24.42 -3.45
N ILE A 78 17.32 -23.72 -4.58
CA ILE A 78 18.28 -23.83 -5.69
C ILE A 78 19.67 -23.43 -5.21
N ALA A 79 19.80 -22.26 -4.56
CA ALA A 79 21.07 -21.78 -4.02
C ALA A 79 21.70 -22.80 -3.05
N LYS A 80 20.91 -23.38 -2.14
CA LYS A 80 21.38 -24.45 -1.24
C LYS A 80 21.87 -25.69 -1.99
N LYS A 81 21.20 -26.10 -3.06
CA LYS A 81 21.63 -27.24 -3.88
C LYS A 81 22.92 -26.95 -4.64
N ILE A 82 23.05 -25.75 -5.22
CA ILE A 82 24.28 -25.30 -5.88
C ILE A 82 25.44 -25.29 -4.89
N ASN A 83 25.24 -24.72 -3.70
CA ASN A 83 26.28 -24.65 -2.66
C ASN A 83 26.71 -26.02 -2.15
N THR A 84 25.82 -27.02 -2.20
CA THR A 84 26.13 -28.39 -1.76
C THR A 84 27.00 -29.14 -2.78
N ASN A 85 26.84 -28.88 -4.08
CA ASN A 85 27.61 -29.57 -5.11
C ASN A 85 27.77 -28.69 -6.36
N ILE A 86 28.70 -27.74 -6.27
CA ILE A 86 28.94 -26.74 -7.32
C ILE A 86 29.52 -27.38 -8.58
N ASP A 87 30.40 -28.37 -8.43
CA ASP A 87 31.05 -29.04 -9.56
C ASP A 87 30.03 -29.82 -10.39
N TYR A 88 29.08 -30.51 -9.74
CA TYR A 88 27.98 -31.18 -10.43
C TYR A 88 27.10 -30.17 -11.19
N PHE A 89 26.79 -29.03 -10.58
CA PHE A 89 26.02 -27.98 -11.22
C PHE A 89 26.72 -27.40 -12.46
N LEU A 90 28.04 -27.16 -12.37
CA LEU A 90 28.86 -26.64 -13.47
C LEU A 90 29.17 -27.70 -14.54
N SER A 91 29.11 -28.99 -14.21
CA SER A 91 29.39 -30.09 -15.15
C SER A 91 28.24 -30.41 -16.13
N GLY A 92 27.05 -29.85 -15.90
CA GLY A 92 25.85 -30.02 -16.73
C GLY A 92 25.42 -28.73 -17.42
N ASN A 93 24.11 -28.50 -17.55
CA ASN A 93 23.53 -27.28 -18.15
C ASN A 93 23.63 -26.04 -17.23
N GLY A 94 24.64 -25.96 -16.35
CA GLY A 94 24.77 -24.89 -15.36
C GLY A 94 24.91 -23.50 -16.00
N GLU A 95 25.62 -23.42 -17.13
CA GLU A 95 25.77 -22.18 -17.91
C GLU A 95 24.43 -21.73 -18.54
N GLN A 96 23.66 -22.67 -19.09
CA GLN A 96 22.33 -22.39 -19.62
C GLN A 96 21.34 -21.98 -18.51
N PHE A 97 21.45 -22.58 -17.33
CA PHE A 97 20.68 -22.16 -16.17
C PHE A 97 21.04 -20.74 -15.75
N ALA A 98 22.33 -20.39 -15.68
CA ALA A 98 22.77 -19.04 -15.31
C ALA A 98 22.20 -18.00 -16.28
N TYR A 99 22.25 -18.28 -17.58
CA TYR A 99 21.66 -17.42 -18.61
C TYR A 99 20.15 -17.22 -18.44
N LEU A 100 19.39 -18.29 -18.20
CA LEU A 100 17.95 -18.20 -17.93
C LEU A 100 17.64 -17.45 -16.63
N PHE A 101 18.51 -17.58 -15.63
CA PHE A 101 18.36 -16.86 -14.37
C PHE A 101 18.57 -15.36 -14.54
N ASP A 102 19.57 -14.96 -15.33
CA ASP A 102 19.80 -13.55 -15.66
C ASP A 102 18.60 -12.94 -16.42
N GLN A 103 17.98 -13.70 -17.34
CA GLN A 103 16.75 -13.25 -18.02
C GLN A 103 15.60 -13.02 -17.04
N ILE A 104 15.43 -13.90 -16.04
CA ILE A 104 14.42 -13.74 -14.99
C ILE A 104 14.70 -12.48 -14.16
N VAL A 105 15.96 -12.23 -13.80
CA VAL A 105 16.37 -11.02 -13.06
C VAL A 105 16.04 -9.75 -13.86
N ASP A 106 16.36 -9.74 -15.15
CA ASP A 106 16.05 -8.61 -16.04
C ASP A 106 14.55 -8.35 -16.13
N ASP A 107 13.72 -9.38 -16.23
CA ASP A 107 12.27 -9.23 -16.29
C ASP A 107 11.69 -8.70 -14.98
N ILE A 108 12.22 -9.14 -13.83
CA ILE A 108 11.86 -8.58 -12.51
C ILE A 108 12.24 -7.09 -12.44
N GLU A 109 13.42 -6.71 -12.92
CA GLU A 109 13.86 -5.31 -12.94
C GLU A 109 13.00 -4.45 -13.88
N LYS A 110 12.53 -5.00 -15.01
CA LYS A 110 11.56 -4.31 -15.89
C LYS A 110 10.23 -4.08 -15.20
N ILE A 111 9.69 -5.07 -14.49
CA ILE A 111 8.44 -4.94 -13.71
C ILE A 111 8.59 -3.82 -12.69
N LYS A 112 9.67 -3.84 -11.91
CA LYS A 112 9.98 -2.79 -10.91
C LYS A 112 10.05 -1.39 -11.51
N ARG A 113 10.68 -1.23 -12.69
CA ARG A 113 10.76 0.06 -13.39
C ARG A 113 9.41 0.50 -13.97
N GLY A 114 8.62 -0.43 -14.49
CA GLY A 114 7.26 -0.17 -14.98
C GLY A 114 6.30 0.29 -13.88
N SER A 115 6.42 -0.28 -12.68
CA SER A 115 5.66 0.16 -11.50
C SER A 115 6.02 1.58 -11.07
N ALA A 116 7.30 1.95 -11.09
CA ALA A 116 7.76 3.30 -10.70
C ALA A 116 7.29 4.42 -11.66
N ALA A 117 7.07 4.11 -12.93
CA ALA A 117 6.58 5.08 -13.92
C ALA A 117 5.07 5.41 -13.75
N ASN A 118 4.28 4.44 -13.28
CA ASN A 118 2.84 4.60 -13.09
C ASN A 118 2.49 5.39 -11.81
N ASP A 119 3.35 5.36 -10.78
CA ASP A 119 3.16 6.13 -9.54
C ASP A 119 3.34 7.65 -9.75
N THR A 120 4.11 8.08 -10.75
CA THR A 120 4.30 9.52 -11.06
C THR A 120 3.12 10.18 -11.80
N GLN A 121 2.10 9.42 -12.24
CA GLN A 121 0.97 9.96 -13.00
C GLN A 121 -0.28 10.29 -12.18
N THR A 122 -0.38 9.84 -10.93
CA THR A 122 -1.57 10.05 -10.08
C THR A 122 -1.58 11.39 -9.33
N ASP A 123 -0.49 12.15 -9.34
CA ASP A 123 -0.37 13.44 -8.62
C ASP A 123 -0.68 14.69 -9.46
N ARG A 124 -1.25 14.54 -10.66
CA ARG A 124 -1.64 15.68 -11.53
C ARG A 124 -3.10 15.59 -11.98
N ARG A 125 -4.05 15.69 -11.05
CA ARG A 125 -5.43 16.11 -11.36
C ARG A 125 -6.04 16.90 -10.21
#